data_AF-A0A8B9QMJ9-F1
#
_entry.id   AF-A0A8B9QMJ9-F1
#
_cell.length_a   1.000
_cell.length_b   1.000
_cell.length_c   1.000
_cell.angle_alpha   90.00
_cell.angle_beta   90.00
_cell.angle_gamma   90.00
#
_symmetry.space_group_name_H-M   'P 1'
#
loop_
_entity.id
_entity.type
_entity.pdbx_description
1 polymer ?
#
loop_
_entity_poly.entity_id
_entity_poly.type
_entity_poly.pdbx_seq_one_letter_code
_entity_poly.pdbx_strand_id
1 'polypeptide(L)'
;MSCVRLCLWRGNPAFPAARPPAGVGFLLVLRAPLSPALSSLADERDRVQKKTFTKWVNKHLIKVRRHINDLYEDLRDGHNLISLLEVLSGDTLPREKGRMRFHKLQNVQIALNYLKHRQVKLVNIRNDDIADGNPKLTLGLIWTIILHFQVSRGAAGPATAPTGRGPARVTRRVAADLGHPGDGAVGGHD
;
A
#
# COMPACT_ATOMS: atom_id res chain seq x y z
N MET A 1 10.78 -30.78 17.11
CA MET A 1 12.04 -30.17 16.60
C MET A 1 11.70 -28.92 15.78
N SER A 2 11.63 -27.74 16.41
CA SER A 2 11.41 -26.46 15.73
C SER A 2 11.96 -25.33 16.59
N CYS A 3 13.24 -25.04 16.44
CA CYS A 3 13.85 -23.83 17.02
C CYS A 3 14.97 -23.21 16.16
N VAL A 4 15.24 -23.71 14.94
CA VAL A 4 16.41 -23.25 14.15
C VAL A 4 16.01 -22.40 12.93
N ARG A 5 14.71 -22.18 12.64
CA ARG A 5 14.30 -21.34 11.49
C ARG A 5 14.16 -19.84 11.77
N LEU A 6 14.27 -19.39 13.03
CA LEU A 6 14.16 -17.96 13.36
C LEU A 6 15.49 -17.21 13.28
N CYS A 7 16.63 -17.91 13.24
CA CYS A 7 17.96 -17.28 13.21
C CYS A 7 18.40 -16.78 11.81
N LEU A 8 17.67 -17.10 10.73
CA LEU A 8 17.96 -16.63 9.37
C LEU A 8 17.27 -15.29 9.01
N TRP A 9 16.65 -14.61 9.98
CA TRP A 9 15.93 -13.34 9.76
C TRP A 9 16.69 -12.08 10.23
N ARG A 10 17.96 -12.19 10.65
CA ARG A 10 18.84 -11.04 10.84
C ARG A 10 19.90 -11.04 9.73
N GLY A 11 19.73 -10.16 8.74
CA GLY A 11 20.85 -9.72 7.90
C GLY A 11 20.67 -9.67 6.38
N ASN A 12 19.49 -9.88 5.80
CA ASN A 12 19.36 -9.86 4.33
C ASN A 12 18.76 -8.54 3.81
N PRO A 13 19.50 -7.72 3.04
CA PRO A 13 18.98 -6.49 2.43
C PRO A 13 18.00 -6.74 1.27
N ALA A 14 17.74 -7.99 0.90
CA ALA A 14 16.83 -8.38 -0.18
C ALA A 14 15.46 -8.90 0.31
N PHE A 15 14.76 -8.15 1.17
CA PHE A 15 13.32 -8.37 1.41
C PHE A 15 12.42 -7.32 0.71
N PRO A 16 12.45 -7.19 -0.63
CA PRO A 16 11.22 -6.85 -1.35
C PRO A 16 10.39 -8.15 -1.49
N ALA A 17 9.11 -8.10 -1.10
CA ALA A 17 8.09 -9.06 -1.55
C ALA A 17 8.01 -10.48 -0.95
N ALA A 18 8.11 -10.65 0.38
CA ALA A 18 7.59 -11.87 1.03
C ALA A 18 6.32 -11.57 1.83
N ARG A 19 5.19 -12.10 1.37
CA ARG A 19 3.89 -12.09 2.09
C ARG A 19 4.04 -12.83 3.42
N PRO A 20 3.53 -12.29 4.54
CA PRO A 20 3.32 -13.12 5.72
C PRO A 20 2.22 -14.17 5.42
N PRO A 21 2.33 -15.41 5.95
CA PRO A 21 1.28 -16.41 5.80
C PRO A 21 -0.04 -15.89 6.37
N ALA A 22 -1.12 -16.07 5.61
CA ALA A 22 -2.46 -15.74 6.06
C ALA A 22 -2.81 -16.59 7.30
N GLY A 23 -3.20 -15.92 8.37
CA GLY A 23 -3.78 -16.58 9.55
C GLY A 23 -2.79 -16.88 10.68
N VAL A 24 -2.18 -15.85 11.29
CA VAL A 24 -1.68 -15.85 12.68
C VAL A 24 -1.36 -14.39 13.08
N GLY A 25 -2.36 -13.51 13.06
CA GLY A 25 -2.12 -12.07 13.24
C GLY A 25 -2.50 -11.50 14.62
N PHE A 26 -3.29 -12.21 15.42
CA PHE A 26 -3.93 -11.61 16.62
C PHE A 26 -3.79 -12.46 17.90
N LEU A 27 -3.21 -13.66 17.85
CA LEU A 27 -3.15 -14.57 19.00
C LEU A 27 -1.81 -14.56 19.77
N LEU A 28 -0.89 -13.63 19.50
CA LEU A 28 0.34 -13.46 20.33
C LEU A 28 0.29 -12.19 21.18
N VAL A 29 -0.93 -11.84 21.62
CA VAL A 29 -1.20 -10.60 22.33
C VAL A 29 -1.60 -10.83 23.80
N LEU A 30 -1.68 -12.10 24.23
CA LEU A 30 -1.98 -12.54 25.60
C LEU A 30 -1.12 -13.76 25.97
N ARG A 31 0.15 -13.54 26.29
CA ARG A 31 0.88 -14.39 27.24
C ARG A 31 1.73 -13.46 28.10
N ALA A 32 1.28 -13.25 29.33
CA ALA A 32 2.09 -12.62 30.36
C ALA A 32 3.41 -13.39 30.51
N PRO A 33 4.56 -12.70 30.72
CA PRO A 33 5.84 -13.40 30.83
C PRO A 33 5.92 -14.16 32.15
N LEU A 34 5.86 -15.49 32.05
CA LEU A 34 6.31 -16.41 33.09
C LEU A 34 7.86 -16.46 33.06
N SER A 35 8.55 -15.38 33.47
CA SER A 35 9.99 -15.32 33.84
C SER A 35 10.62 -13.95 33.50
N PRO A 36 11.47 -13.37 34.37
CA PRO A 36 12.21 -12.14 34.10
C PRO A 36 13.26 -12.24 32.98
N ALA A 37 13.60 -13.44 32.49
CA ALA A 37 14.46 -13.61 31.32
C ALA A 37 13.69 -13.41 29.99
N LEU A 38 12.36 -13.62 30.00
CA LEU A 38 11.50 -13.47 28.83
C LEU A 38 11.05 -12.02 28.62
N SER A 39 11.07 -11.18 29.65
CA SER A 39 10.73 -9.75 29.53
C SER A 39 11.76 -9.01 28.68
N SER A 40 13.07 -9.25 28.88
CA SER A 40 14.14 -8.62 28.08
C SER A 40 14.04 -8.95 26.58
N LEU A 41 13.67 -10.20 26.24
CA LEU A 41 13.44 -10.60 24.85
C LEU A 41 12.16 -10.02 24.25
N ALA A 42 11.11 -9.86 25.06
CA ALA A 42 9.86 -9.22 24.63
C ALA A 42 10.08 -7.73 24.36
N ASP A 43 10.81 -7.03 25.23
CA ASP A 43 11.12 -5.61 25.09
C ASP A 43 11.98 -5.34 23.85
N GLU A 44 12.97 -6.18 23.58
CA GLU A 44 13.80 -6.07 22.37
C GLU A 44 12.98 -6.33 21.10
N ARG A 45 12.08 -7.32 21.11
CA ARG A 45 11.18 -7.59 19.98
C ARG A 45 10.25 -6.41 19.73
N ASP A 46 9.68 -5.82 20.77
CA ASP A 46 8.76 -4.70 20.66
C ASP A 46 9.48 -3.43 20.18
N ARG A 47 10.74 -3.20 20.60
CA ARG A 47 11.61 -2.15 20.05
C ARG A 47 11.88 -2.34 18.56
N VAL A 48 12.23 -3.56 18.15
CA VAL A 48 12.51 -3.87 16.74
C VAL A 48 11.24 -3.70 15.89
N GLN A 49 10.09 -4.14 16.39
CA GLN A 49 8.81 -3.97 15.72
C GLN A 49 8.45 -2.50 15.52
N LYS A 50 8.49 -1.70 16.61
CA LYS A 50 8.26 -0.25 16.55
C LYS A 50 9.16 0.40 15.51
N LYS A 51 10.47 0.14 15.56
CA LYS A 51 11.45 0.72 14.62
C LYS A 51 11.15 0.35 13.17
N THR A 52 10.72 -0.89 12.93
CA THR A 52 10.37 -1.37 11.59
C THR A 52 9.13 -0.64 11.05
N PHE A 53 8.09 -0.50 11.88
CA PHE A 53 6.86 0.21 11.51
C PHE A 53 7.12 1.71 11.32
N THR A 54 7.91 2.35 12.19
CA THR A 54 8.30 3.75 12.03
C THR A 54 9.01 3.98 10.68
N LYS A 55 9.98 3.13 10.32
CA LYS A 55 10.66 3.21 9.02
C LYS A 55 9.69 3.03 7.86
N TRP A 56 8.76 2.09 7.96
CA TRP A 56 7.76 1.86 6.95
C TRP A 56 6.86 3.09 6.74
N VAL A 57 6.35 3.67 7.83
CA VAL A 57 5.54 4.89 7.79
C VAL A 57 6.32 6.05 7.17
N ASN A 58 7.57 6.27 7.61
CA ASN A 58 8.42 7.35 7.08
C ASN A 58 8.74 7.20 5.59
N LYS A 59 8.88 5.96 5.08
CA LYS A 59 9.05 5.69 3.65
C LYS A 59 7.88 6.24 2.80
N HIS A 60 6.68 6.29 3.38
CA HIS A 60 5.50 6.85 2.72
C HIS A 60 5.36 8.35 3.00
N LEU A 61 5.51 8.78 4.26
CA LEU A 61 5.32 10.19 4.65
C LEU A 61 6.32 11.15 4.02
N ILE A 62 7.54 10.69 3.69
CA ILE A 62 8.53 11.54 3.02
C ILE A 62 8.04 12.08 1.67
N LYS A 63 7.13 11.37 0.99
CA LYS A 63 6.52 11.79 -0.29
C LYS A 63 5.68 13.06 -0.16
N VAL A 64 5.17 13.33 1.04
CA VAL A 64 4.43 14.55 1.40
C VAL A 64 5.20 15.42 2.39
N ARG A 65 6.54 15.26 2.44
CA ARG A 65 7.45 16.01 3.30
C ARG A 65 7.11 15.95 4.79
N ARG A 66 6.56 14.83 5.25
CA ARG A 66 6.31 14.54 6.68
C ARG A 66 7.24 13.45 7.19
N HIS A 67 7.50 13.46 8.49
CA HIS A 67 8.34 12.50 9.17
C HIS A 67 7.86 12.31 10.61
N ILE A 68 7.95 11.08 11.12
CA ILE A 68 7.68 10.74 12.52
C ILE A 68 8.93 10.18 13.19
N ASN A 69 9.15 10.58 14.44
CA ASN A 69 10.24 10.11 15.29
C ASN A 69 9.75 9.03 16.25
N ASP A 70 8.60 9.27 16.89
CA ASP A 70 7.95 8.32 17.78
C ASP A 70 6.56 7.95 17.27
N LEU A 71 6.39 6.67 16.91
CA LEU A 71 5.14 6.14 16.39
C LEU A 71 3.94 6.35 17.35
N TYR A 72 4.17 6.31 18.67
CA TYR A 72 3.10 6.37 19.66
C TYR A 72 2.69 7.80 19.99
N GLU A 73 3.59 8.77 19.78
CA GLU A 73 3.31 10.18 20.02
C GLU A 73 2.87 10.90 18.75
N ASP A 74 3.59 10.69 17.65
CA ASP A 74 3.40 11.47 16.42
C ASP A 74 2.15 11.06 15.62
N LEU A 75 1.46 9.98 16.00
CA LEU A 75 0.20 9.58 15.38
C LEU A 75 -1.05 10.07 16.14
N ARG A 76 -0.87 10.61 17.36
CA ARG A 76 -1.97 10.94 18.29
C ARG A 76 -2.86 12.08 17.80
N ASP A 77 -2.32 12.98 16.99
CA ASP A 77 -3.07 14.09 16.41
C ASP A 77 -3.92 13.70 15.19
N GLY A 78 -3.72 12.48 14.67
CA GLY A 78 -4.37 11.94 13.48
C GLY A 78 -3.87 12.51 12.14
N HIS A 79 -3.10 13.59 12.11
CA HIS A 79 -2.68 14.22 10.86
C HIS A 79 -1.71 13.35 10.07
N ASN A 80 -0.79 12.67 10.75
CA ASN A 80 0.15 11.75 10.11
C ASN A 80 -0.56 10.47 9.62
N LEU A 81 -1.58 9.99 10.33
CA LEU A 81 -2.42 8.88 9.88
C LEU A 81 -3.18 9.23 8.61
N ILE A 82 -3.83 10.39 8.57
CA ILE A 82 -4.53 10.87 7.37
C ILE A 82 -3.55 10.98 6.20
N SER A 83 -2.40 11.61 6.39
CA SER A 83 -1.39 11.78 5.34
C SER A 83 -0.86 10.45 4.81
N LEU A 84 -0.68 9.47 5.71
CA LEU A 84 -0.27 8.13 5.33
C LEU A 84 -1.33 7.46 4.44
N LEU A 85 -2.61 7.56 4.82
CA LEU A 85 -3.72 6.98 4.05
C LEU A 85 -3.88 7.64 2.68
N GLU A 86 -3.74 8.96 2.60
CA GLU A 86 -3.75 9.70 1.33
C GLU A 86 -2.62 9.22 0.41
N VAL A 87 -1.39 9.08 0.93
CA VAL A 87 -0.24 8.60 0.14
C VAL A 87 -0.39 7.14 -0.31
N LEU A 88 -1.02 6.30 0.52
CA LEU A 88 -1.20 4.88 0.21
C LEU A 88 -2.31 4.64 -0.81
N SER A 89 -3.40 5.41 -0.71
CA SER A 89 -4.60 5.25 -1.53
C SER A 89 -4.61 6.10 -2.79
N GLY A 90 -3.97 7.28 -2.75
CA GLY A 90 -4.11 8.34 -3.75
C GLY A 90 -5.32 9.25 -3.53
N ASP A 91 -6.16 9.00 -2.52
CA ASP A 91 -7.33 9.82 -2.22
C ASP A 91 -6.95 11.03 -1.35
N THR A 92 -7.81 12.05 -1.32
CA THR A 92 -7.72 13.18 -0.39
C THR A 92 -8.75 13.03 0.72
N LEU A 93 -8.34 13.24 1.97
CA LEU A 93 -9.20 13.08 3.15
C LEU A 93 -9.43 14.43 3.85
N PRO A 94 -10.59 14.62 4.50
CA PRO A 94 -10.85 15.83 5.29
C PRO A 94 -9.92 15.90 6.51
N ARG A 95 -9.66 17.12 7.00
CA ARG A 95 -8.78 17.37 8.14
C ARG A 95 -9.38 18.46 9.03
N GLU A 96 -9.63 18.11 10.27
CA GLU A 96 -10.03 19.05 11.30
C GLU A 96 -8.83 19.88 11.76
N LYS A 97 -9.01 21.20 11.78
CA LYS A 97 -7.99 22.15 12.23
C LYS A 97 -8.26 22.51 13.69
N GLY A 98 -7.23 22.46 14.51
CA GLY A 98 -7.30 22.90 15.90
C GLY A 98 -6.37 22.10 16.81
N ARG A 99 -6.17 22.60 18.02
CA ARG A 99 -5.21 22.02 18.99
C ARG A 99 -5.88 21.27 20.13
N MET A 100 -7.19 21.44 20.32
CA MET A 100 -7.95 20.77 21.37
C MET A 100 -8.02 19.26 21.13
N ARG A 101 -8.18 18.49 22.22
CA ARG A 101 -8.32 17.02 22.16
C ARG A 101 -9.46 16.59 21.24
N PHE A 102 -10.55 17.35 21.20
CA PHE A 102 -11.66 17.10 20.28
C PHE A 102 -11.21 17.02 18.81
N HIS A 103 -10.41 17.98 18.33
CA HIS A 103 -9.91 17.96 16.95
C HIS A 103 -8.98 16.78 16.67
N LYS A 104 -8.13 16.41 17.64
CA LYS A 104 -7.27 15.21 17.53
C LYS A 104 -8.12 13.95 17.38
N LEU A 105 -9.12 13.77 18.25
CA LEU A 105 -10.04 12.64 18.21
C LEU A 105 -10.81 12.57 16.88
N GLN A 106 -11.23 13.71 16.34
CA GLN A 106 -11.90 13.78 15.04
C GLN A 106 -10.97 13.40 13.88
N ASN A 107 -9.73 13.91 13.85
CA ASN A 107 -8.76 13.53 12.82
C ASN A 107 -8.46 12.03 12.83
N VAL A 108 -8.28 11.45 14.02
CA VAL A 108 -8.13 9.99 14.15
C VAL A 108 -9.41 9.28 13.66
N GLN A 109 -10.59 9.76 14.05
CA GLN A 109 -11.87 9.18 13.63
C GLN A 109 -12.03 9.17 12.11
N ILE A 110 -11.64 10.25 11.42
CA ILE A 110 -11.65 10.34 9.95
C ILE A 110 -10.79 9.22 9.35
N ALA A 111 -9.57 9.03 9.85
CA ALA A 111 -8.69 7.96 9.38
C ALA A 111 -9.28 6.56 9.62
N LEU A 112 -9.87 6.30 10.80
CA LEU A 112 -10.50 5.01 11.10
C LEU A 112 -11.75 4.76 10.26
N ASN A 113 -12.59 5.78 10.04
CA ASN A 113 -13.78 5.68 9.19
C ASN A 113 -13.40 5.39 7.74
N TYR A 114 -12.37 6.06 7.23
CA TYR A 114 -11.85 5.79 5.90
C TYR A 114 -11.43 4.31 5.71
N LEU A 115 -10.72 3.75 6.71
CA LEU A 115 -10.37 2.33 6.71
C LEU A 115 -11.62 1.43 6.72
N LYS A 116 -12.62 1.73 7.55
CA LYS A 116 -13.89 0.99 7.59
C LYS A 116 -14.63 1.04 6.25
N HIS A 117 -14.67 2.20 5.59
CA HIS A 117 -15.28 2.34 4.26
C HIS A 117 -14.57 1.49 3.21
N ARG A 118 -13.26 1.29 3.32
CA ARG A 118 -12.49 0.34 2.50
C ARG A 118 -12.56 -1.11 2.98
N GLN A 119 -13.57 -1.46 3.78
CA GLN A 119 -13.83 -2.81 4.31
C GLN A 119 -12.70 -3.37 5.20
N VAL A 120 -11.87 -2.50 5.79
CA VAL A 120 -10.85 -2.91 6.76
C VAL A 120 -11.49 -3.18 8.11
N LYS A 121 -11.30 -4.39 8.64
CA LYS A 121 -11.81 -4.78 9.96
C LYS A 121 -10.93 -4.23 11.08
N LEU A 122 -11.40 -3.18 11.74
CA LEU A 122 -10.76 -2.62 12.94
C LEU A 122 -11.39 -3.25 14.19
N VAL A 123 -10.80 -4.33 14.69
CA VAL A 123 -11.30 -5.03 15.89
C VAL A 123 -10.73 -4.33 17.14
N ASN A 124 -11.62 -3.79 17.96
CA ASN A 124 -11.29 -3.21 19.27
C ASN A 124 -10.26 -2.05 19.22
N ILE A 125 -10.34 -1.23 18.17
CA ILE A 125 -9.53 0.00 18.05
C ILE A 125 -10.49 1.19 17.97
N ARG A 126 -10.42 2.08 18.97
CA ARG A 126 -11.19 3.33 19.00
C ARG A 126 -10.26 4.53 18.77
N ASN A 127 -10.86 5.69 18.53
CA ASN A 127 -10.10 6.91 18.25
C ASN A 127 -9.39 7.46 19.50
N ASP A 128 -9.98 7.31 20.68
CA ASP A 128 -9.38 7.69 21.96
C ASP A 128 -8.14 6.84 22.28
N ASP A 129 -8.18 5.54 22.00
CA ASP A 129 -7.03 4.66 22.21
C ASP A 129 -5.77 5.12 21.44
N ILE A 130 -5.96 5.63 20.23
CA ILE A 130 -4.88 6.14 19.36
C ILE A 130 -4.50 7.57 19.77
N ALA A 131 -5.47 8.43 20.07
CA ALA A 131 -5.20 9.80 20.51
C ALA A 131 -4.49 9.87 21.87
N ASP A 132 -4.72 8.87 22.73
CA ASP A 132 -4.05 8.73 24.01
C ASP A 132 -2.69 8.00 23.89
N GLY A 133 -2.36 7.48 22.70
CA GLY A 133 -1.04 6.92 22.39
C GLY A 133 -0.84 5.48 22.87
N ASN A 134 -1.91 4.68 22.97
CA ASN A 134 -1.82 3.29 23.42
C ASN A 134 -0.87 2.48 22.49
N PRO A 135 0.31 2.03 22.97
CA PRO A 135 1.32 1.42 22.11
C PRO A 135 0.81 0.20 21.34
N LYS A 136 0.05 -0.64 22.05
CA LYS A 136 -0.45 -1.92 21.57
C LYS A 136 -1.47 -1.75 20.44
N LEU A 137 -2.43 -0.84 20.66
CA LEU A 137 -3.47 -0.56 19.68
C LEU A 137 -2.93 0.27 18.51
N THR A 138 -1.94 1.14 18.74
CA THR A 138 -1.25 1.88 17.68
C THR A 138 -0.46 0.95 16.75
N LEU A 139 0.32 0.01 17.31
CA LEU A 139 1.00 -1.01 16.50
C LEU A 139 0.00 -1.87 15.73
N GLY A 140 -1.10 -2.28 16.38
CA GLY A 140 -2.17 -3.04 15.74
C GLY A 140 -2.82 -2.30 14.56
N LEU A 141 -3.06 -0.99 14.70
CA LEU A 141 -3.58 -0.15 13.62
C LEU A 141 -2.63 -0.08 12.43
N ILE A 142 -1.35 0.24 12.67
CA ILE A 142 -0.35 0.34 11.60
C ILE A 142 -0.17 -0.99 10.90
N TRP A 143 -0.12 -2.10 11.63
CA TRP A 143 -0.08 -3.44 11.07
C TRP A 143 -1.26 -3.71 10.13
N THR A 144 -2.48 -3.39 10.57
CA THR A 144 -3.69 -3.54 9.76
C THR A 144 -3.61 -2.72 8.46
N ILE A 145 -3.11 -1.48 8.53
CA ILE A 145 -2.90 -0.63 7.34
C ILE A 145 -1.87 -1.27 6.39
N ILE A 146 -0.74 -1.74 6.91
CA ILE A 146 0.30 -2.41 6.12
C ILE A 146 -0.29 -3.61 5.37
N LEU A 147 -0.98 -4.49 6.08
CA LEU A 147 -1.58 -5.69 5.49
C LEU A 147 -2.56 -5.32 4.37
N HIS A 148 -3.46 -4.36 4.61
CA HIS A 148 -4.45 -3.97 3.62
C HIS A 148 -3.82 -3.42 2.33
N PHE A 149 -2.86 -2.50 2.43
CA PHE A 149 -2.32 -1.81 1.26
C PHE A 149 -1.16 -2.54 0.57
N GLN A 150 -0.40 -3.38 1.28
CA GLN A 150 0.67 -4.17 0.66
C GLN A 150 0.18 -5.47 0.04
N VAL A 151 -0.78 -6.17 0.67
CA VAL A 151 -1.29 -7.44 0.14
C VAL A 151 -2.20 -7.20 -1.07
N SER A 152 -3.03 -6.15 -1.03
CA SER A 152 -3.91 -5.80 -2.16
C SER A 152 -3.13 -5.41 -3.41
N ARG A 153 -1.99 -4.73 -3.25
CA ARG A 153 -1.15 -4.29 -4.37
C ARG A 153 -0.32 -5.43 -4.99
N GLY A 154 -0.06 -6.50 -4.24
CA GLY A 154 0.60 -7.72 -4.71
C GLY A 154 -0.36 -8.81 -5.19
N ALA A 155 -1.67 -8.54 -5.27
CA ALA A 155 -2.67 -9.44 -5.84
C ALA A 155 -3.15 -9.00 -7.23
N ALA A 156 -2.85 -7.77 -7.64
CA ALA A 156 -2.93 -7.36 -9.03
C ALA A 156 -1.72 -7.96 -9.77
N GLY A 157 -1.88 -9.18 -10.29
CA GLY A 157 -0.98 -9.71 -11.30
C GLY A 157 -0.90 -8.75 -12.49
N PRO A 158 0.18 -8.77 -13.29
CA PRO A 158 0.23 -7.95 -14.49
C PRO A 158 -0.99 -8.29 -15.34
N ALA A 159 -1.84 -7.28 -15.59
CA ALA A 159 -2.83 -7.37 -16.64
C ALA A 159 -2.05 -7.68 -17.92
N THR A 160 -2.14 -8.93 -18.38
CA THR A 160 -1.66 -9.34 -19.68
C THR A 160 -2.39 -8.46 -20.69
N ALA A 161 -1.67 -7.48 -21.23
CA ALA A 161 -2.13 -6.72 -22.39
C ALA A 161 -2.51 -7.74 -23.49
N PRO A 162 -3.69 -7.65 -24.11
CA PRO A 162 -3.95 -8.42 -25.30
C PRO A 162 -3.01 -7.91 -26.40
N THR A 163 -1.99 -8.70 -26.71
CA THR A 163 -1.09 -8.48 -27.86
C THR A 163 -1.88 -8.69 -29.15
N GLY A 164 -2.61 -7.66 -29.58
CA GLY A 164 -3.20 -7.58 -30.91
C GLY A 164 -2.17 -7.12 -31.93
N ARG A 165 -1.21 -7.98 -32.28
CA ARG A 165 -0.33 -7.75 -33.43
C ARG A 165 -1.03 -8.26 -34.69
N GLY A 166 -1.81 -7.40 -35.34
CA GLY A 166 -2.23 -7.61 -36.72
C GLY A 166 -1.12 -7.19 -37.69
N PRO A 167 -0.82 -7.94 -38.76
CA PRO A 167 0.15 -7.51 -39.76
C PRO A 167 -0.47 -6.39 -40.61
N ALA A 168 0.05 -5.16 -40.47
CA ALA A 168 -0.23 -4.08 -41.40
C ALA A 168 0.41 -4.43 -42.76
N ARG A 169 -0.43 -4.90 -43.67
CA ARG A 169 -0.09 -5.21 -45.06
C ARG A 169 0.39 -3.91 -45.73
N VAL A 170 1.69 -3.86 -46.03
CA VAL A 170 2.28 -2.91 -46.98
C VAL A 170 1.50 -3.03 -48.29
N THR A 171 0.89 -1.94 -48.74
CA THR A 171 0.57 -1.76 -50.15
C THR A 171 1.38 -0.58 -50.65
N ARG A 172 2.42 -0.92 -51.42
CA ARG A 172 3.22 0.01 -52.21
C ARG A 172 2.29 0.79 -53.13
N ARG A 173 2.41 2.12 -53.11
CA ARG A 173 2.09 2.97 -54.25
C ARG A 173 3.00 2.57 -55.41
N VAL A 174 2.40 2.22 -56.55
CA VAL A 174 3.05 2.13 -57.87
C VAL A 174 2.08 2.88 -58.79
N ALA A 175 2.35 4.18 -58.98
CA ALA A 175 2.98 4.74 -60.19
C ALA A 175 1.99 4.83 -61.36
N ALA A 176 1.57 6.06 -61.63
CA ALA A 176 1.09 6.48 -62.93
C ALA A 176 2.30 6.50 -63.89
N ASP A 177 2.17 5.88 -65.07
CA ASP A 177 2.73 6.39 -66.33
C ASP A 177 2.21 5.57 -67.54
N LEU A 178 1.53 6.29 -68.43
CA LEU A 178 1.59 6.32 -69.90
C LEU A 178 1.79 5.03 -70.76
N GLY A 179 0.95 4.91 -71.80
CA GLY A 179 1.21 4.15 -73.03
C GLY A 179 -0.06 3.60 -73.72
N HIS A 180 -0.79 4.40 -74.51
CA HIS A 180 -0.81 4.42 -75.99
C HIS A 180 -1.86 3.47 -76.65
N PRO A 181 -2.26 3.69 -77.93
CA PRO A 181 -3.66 3.79 -78.35
C PRO A 181 -4.14 2.56 -79.14
N GLY A 182 -5.47 2.39 -79.19
CA GLY A 182 -6.13 1.40 -80.05
C GLY A 182 -6.84 2.09 -81.21
N ASP A 183 -6.35 1.80 -82.41
CA ASP A 183 -6.88 2.20 -83.70
C ASP A 183 -8.33 1.76 -83.98
N GLY A 184 -9.00 2.56 -84.80
CA GLY A 184 -9.75 2.04 -85.95
C GLY A 184 -11.22 1.68 -85.76
N ALA A 185 -12.11 2.64 -86.02
CA ALA A 185 -13.45 2.34 -86.54
C ALA A 185 -13.88 3.45 -87.52
N VAL A 186 -13.72 3.17 -88.81
CA VAL A 186 -14.34 3.88 -89.93
C VAL A 186 -15.36 2.93 -90.55
N GLY A 187 -16.56 3.44 -90.80
CA GLY A 187 -17.69 2.80 -91.50
C GLY A 187 -18.97 3.16 -90.75
N GLY A 188 -19.96 3.87 -91.29
CA GLY A 188 -20.39 4.07 -92.68
C GLY A 188 -21.86 3.65 -92.78
N HIS A 189 -22.67 4.44 -93.49
CA HIS A 189 -24.11 4.28 -93.82
C HIS A 189 -25.10 4.72 -92.73
N ASP A 190 -26.19 5.43 -92.99
CA ASP A 190 -26.83 6.01 -94.19
C ASP A 190 -27.63 7.24 -93.72
#